data_AF-A0A528FHC8-F1
#
_entry.id   AF-A0A528FHC8-F1
#
_cell.length_a   1.000
_cell.length_b   1.000
_cell.length_c   1.000
_cell.angle_alpha   90.00
_cell.angle_beta   90.00
_cell.angle_gamma   90.00
#
_symmetry.space_group_name_H-M   'P 1'
#
loop_
_entity.id
_entity.type
_entity.pdbx_description
1 polymer ?
#
loop_
_entity_poly.entity_id
_entity_poly.type
_entity_poly.pdbx_seq_one_letter_code
_entity_poly.pdbx_strand_id
1 'polypeptide(L)' 'SVEKPHYLGHRDRLRERFAAAGSDALPDYELLELLLFRLIPRADTKPVAKALLARFGTLAEVLGAPVARLEEVSG' A
#
# COMPACT_ATOMS: atom_id res chain seq x y z
N SER A 1 23.69 -12.59 12.64
CA SER A 1 23.46 -11.74 11.47
C SER A 1 22.27 -10.85 11.74
N VAL A 2 22.47 -9.53 11.86
CA VAL A 2 21.37 -8.60 12.14
C VAL A 2 20.45 -8.60 10.92
N GLU A 3 19.24 -9.12 11.11
CA GLU A 3 18.21 -9.18 10.09
C GLU A 3 17.92 -7.74 9.63
N LYS A 4 18.28 -7.42 8.38
CA LYS A 4 18.03 -6.09 7.83
C LYS A 4 16.52 -5.87 7.86
N PRO A 5 16.03 -4.74 8.41
CA PRO A 5 14.60 -4.53 8.49
C PRO A 5 13.94 -4.66 7.13
N HIS A 6 12.90 -5.49 7.02
CA HIS A 6 12.24 -5.84 5.75
C HIS A 6 11.70 -4.62 4.97
N TYR A 7 11.51 -3.48 5.63
CA TYR A 7 11.10 -2.22 5.02
C TYR A 7 12.21 -1.52 4.22
N LEU A 8 13.49 -1.80 4.49
CA LEU A 8 14.61 -1.23 3.73
C LEU A 8 14.61 -1.79 2.30
N GLY A 9 14.38 -0.92 1.32
CA GLY A 9 14.31 -1.26 -0.10
C GLY A 9 12.99 -1.90 -0.55
N HIS A 10 12.01 -2.12 0.33
CA HIS A 10 10.69 -2.64 -0.07
C HIS A 10 10.00 -1.71 -1.06
N ARG A 11 9.99 -0.42 -0.74
CA ARG A 11 9.45 0.65 -1.60
C ARG A 11 10.07 0.62 -3.00
N ASP A 12 11.37 0.47 -3.09
CA ASP A 12 12.08 0.49 -4.37
C ASP A 12 11.80 -0.78 -5.18
N ARG A 13 11.76 -1.95 -4.54
CA ARG A 13 11.38 -3.21 -5.19
C ARG A 13 9.95 -3.19 -5.74
N LEU A 14 9.01 -2.59 -5.00
CA LEU A 14 7.63 -2.44 -5.50
C LEU A 14 7.55 -1.50 -6.71
N ARG A 15 8.28 -0.38 -6.67
CA ARG A 15 8.35 0.56 -7.80
C ARG A 15 8.96 -0.10 -9.03
N GLU A 16 10.03 -0.87 -8.87
CA GLU A 16 10.69 -1.58 -9.95
C GLU A 16 9.77 -2.64 -10.57
N ARG A 17 9.10 -3.47 -9.74
CA ARG A 17 8.11 -4.45 -10.20
C ARG A 17 6.97 -3.80 -10.96
N PHE A 18 6.41 -2.71 -10.42
CA PHE A 18 5.34 -1.97 -11.09
C PHE A 18 5.79 -1.37 -12.42
N ALA A 19 6.97 -0.78 -12.46
CA ALA A 19 7.52 -0.19 -13.68
C ALA A 19 7.81 -1.24 -14.75
N ALA A 20 8.24 -2.45 -14.36
CA ALA A 20 8.59 -3.52 -15.28
C ALA A 20 7.38 -4.30 -15.81
N ALA A 21 6.36 -4.54 -14.98
CA ALA A 21 5.30 -5.49 -15.27
C ALA A 21 3.87 -4.96 -15.04
N GLY A 22 3.72 -3.69 -14.65
CA GLY A 22 2.43 -3.04 -14.47
C GLY A 22 1.70 -3.42 -13.18
N SER A 23 0.42 -3.08 -13.11
CA SER A 23 -0.43 -3.32 -11.94
C SER A 23 -0.65 -4.80 -11.65
N ASP A 24 -0.77 -5.62 -12.68
CA ASP A 24 -1.15 -7.03 -12.57
C ASP A 24 -0.04 -7.88 -11.92
N ALA A 25 1.17 -7.34 -11.85
CA ALA A 25 2.31 -7.95 -11.18
C ALA A 25 2.32 -7.74 -9.67
N LEU A 26 1.40 -6.94 -9.12
CA LEU A 26 1.30 -6.61 -7.70
C LEU A 26 -0.09 -6.98 -7.16
N PRO A 27 -0.18 -7.53 -5.94
CA PRO A 27 -1.45 -7.62 -5.23
C PRO A 27 -1.96 -6.23 -4.84
N ASP A 28 -3.28 -6.09 -4.68
CA ASP A 28 -3.97 -4.83 -4.37
C ASP A 28 -3.35 -4.05 -3.19
N TYR A 29 -2.91 -4.74 -2.14
CA TYR A 29 -2.34 -4.06 -0.98
C TYR A 29 -0.97 -3.45 -1.30
N GLU A 30 -0.17 -4.06 -2.18
CA GLU A 30 1.10 -3.49 -2.63
C GLU A 30 0.88 -2.29 -3.57
N LEU A 31 -0.22 -2.31 -4.36
CA LEU A 31 -0.64 -1.15 -5.15
C LEU A 31 -1.07 0.02 -4.25
N LEU A 32 -1.81 -0.24 -3.16
CA LEU A 32 -2.12 0.78 -2.16
C LEU A 32 -0.86 1.30 -1.46
N GLU A 33 0.09 0.44 -1.12
CA GLU A 33 1.37 0.87 -0.56
C GLU A 33 2.09 1.87 -1.48
N LEU A 34 2.11 1.65 -2.80
CA LEU A 34 2.71 2.59 -3.76
C LEU A 34 2.08 3.99 -3.73
N LEU A 35 0.75 4.06 -3.58
CA LEU A 35 0.03 5.33 -3.41
C LEU A 35 0.36 5.98 -2.06
N LEU A 36 0.26 5.20 -0.97
CA LEU A 36 0.50 5.69 0.39
C LEU A 36 1.94 6.17 0.59
N PHE A 37 2.93 5.53 -0.03
CA PHE A 37 4.33 5.96 0.04
C PHE A 37 4.57 7.39 -0.47
N ARG A 38 3.73 7.88 -1.38
CA ARG A 38 3.83 9.24 -1.92
C ARG A 38 3.21 10.29 -0.99
N LEU A 39 2.29 9.87 -0.13
CA LEU A 39 1.55 10.72 0.80
C LEU A 39 2.15 10.68 2.22
N ILE A 40 2.65 9.52 2.65
CA ILE A 40 3.16 9.26 4.00
C ILE A 40 4.66 8.88 3.91
N PRO A 41 5.57 9.86 4.01
CA PRO A 41 7.00 9.60 3.97
C PRO A 41 7.47 8.89 5.25
N ARG A 42 8.33 7.88 5.10
CA ARG A 42 9.02 7.18 6.21
C ARG A 42 8.09 6.46 7.22
N ALA A 43 6.93 5.98 6.78
CA ALA A 43 6.06 5.11 7.57
C ALA A 43 5.94 3.69 6.98
N ASP A 44 5.60 2.72 7.81
CA ASP A 44 5.14 1.41 7.37
C ASP A 44 3.67 1.52 6.94
N THR A 45 3.43 1.54 5.63
CA THR A 45 2.08 1.70 5.05
C THR A 45 1.36 0.37 4.87
N LYS A 46 2.02 -0.75 5.11
CA LYS A 46 1.44 -2.08 4.89
C LYS A 46 0.24 -2.37 5.80
N PRO A 47 0.26 -2.03 7.11
CA PRO A 47 -0.92 -2.21 7.97
C PRO A 47 -2.12 -1.43 7.46
N VAL A 48 -1.92 -0.17 7.06
CA VAL A 48 -2.98 0.70 6.54
C VAL A 48 -3.55 0.19 5.23
N ALA A 49 -2.70 -0.21 4.28
CA ALA A 49 -3.13 -0.80 3.01
C ALA A 49 -3.99 -2.06 3.23
N LYS A 50 -3.59 -2.93 4.15
CA LYS A 50 -4.37 -4.12 4.50
C LYS A 50 -5.67 -3.78 5.21
N ALA A 51 -5.67 -2.81 6.12
CA ALA A 51 -6.87 -2.40 6.84
C ALA A 51 -7.92 -1.80 5.88
N LEU A 52 -7.48 -0.97 4.92
CA LEU A 52 -8.35 -0.44 3.88
C LEU A 52 -8.98 -1.57 3.05
N LEU A 53 -8.20 -2.54 2.57
CA LEU A 53 -8.76 -3.65 1.80
C LEU A 53 -9.66 -4.56 2.64
N ALA A 54 -9.34 -4.79 3.90
CA ALA A 54 -10.23 -5.53 4.80
C ALA A 54 -11.59 -4.82 4.99
N ARG A 55 -11.58 -3.48 4.99
CA ARG A 55 -12.77 -2.65 5.19
C ARG A 55 -13.65 -2.50 3.95
N PHE A 56 -13.03 -2.36 2.78
CA PHE A 56 -13.69 -2.00 1.52
C PHE A 56 -13.70 -3.14 0.48
N GLY A 57 -12.92 -4.19 0.68
CA GLY A 57 -12.93 -5.41 -0.14
C GLY A 57 -11.97 -5.38 -1.33
N THR A 58 -12.04 -4.35 -2.17
CA THR A 58 -11.22 -4.27 -3.40
C THR A 58 -10.48 -2.93 -3.51
N LEU A 59 -9.42 -2.88 -4.32
CA LEU A 59 -8.73 -1.63 -4.62
C LEU A 59 -9.68 -0.56 -5.18
N ALA A 60 -10.61 -0.94 -6.08
CA ALA A 60 -11.57 -0.02 -6.66
C ALA A 60 -12.51 0.59 -5.62
N GLU A 61 -13.00 -0.23 -4.68
CA GLU A 61 -13.85 0.22 -3.58
C GLU A 61 -13.10 1.15 -2.62
N VAL A 62 -11.80 0.90 -2.37
CA VAL A 62 -10.96 1.83 -1.57
C VAL A 62 -10.83 3.18 -2.27
N LEU A 63 -10.53 3.20 -3.57
CA LEU A 63 -10.33 4.43 -4.33
C LEU A 63 -11.63 5.22 -4.55
N GLY A 64 -12.77 4.53 -4.61
CA GLY A 64 -14.10 5.12 -4.74
C GLY A 64 -14.76 5.49 -3.41
N ALA A 65 -14.19 5.10 -2.27
CA ALA A 65 -14.79 5.33 -0.97
C ALA A 65 -14.87 6.84 -0.63
N PRO A 66 -15.99 7.31 -0.03
CA PRO A 66 -16.06 8.67 0.50
C PRO A 66 -14.98 8.91 1.57
N VAL A 67 -14.43 10.13 1.62
CA VAL A 67 -13.38 10.50 2.60
C VAL A 67 -13.77 10.16 4.03
N ALA A 68 -14.99 10.49 4.44
CA ALA A 68 -15.50 10.18 5.79
C ALA A 68 -15.45 8.68 6.15
N ARG A 69 -15.53 7.78 5.14
CA ARG A 69 -15.41 6.34 5.33
C ARG A 69 -13.96 5.91 5.43
N LEU A 70 -13.07 6.53 4.66
CA LEU A 70 -11.63 6.27 4.73
C LEU A 70 -11.07 6.64 6.11
N GLU A 71 -11.57 7.72 6.71
CA GLU A 71 -11.20 8.17 8.05
C GLU A 71 -11.62 7.20 9.18
N GLU A 72 -12.53 6.25 8.92
CA GLU A 72 -12.85 5.18 9.88
C GLU A 72 -11.70 4.17 10.04
N VAL A 73 -10.73 4.15 9.13
CA VAL A 73 -9.58 3.25 9.15
C VAL A 73 -8.38 3.96 9.77
N SER A 74 -7.89 3.45 10.90
CA SER A 74 -6.71 4.00 11.56
C SER A 74 -5.45 3.87 10.69
N GLY A 75 -4.73 4.99 10.56
CA GLY A 75 -3.53 5.15 9.73
C GLY A 75 -2.29 5.60 10.49
#